data_AF-A0A538HRE1-F1
#
_entry.id   AF-A0A538HRE1-F1
#
_cell.length_a   1.000
_cell.length_b   1.000
_cell.length_c   1.000
_cell.angle_alpha   90.00
_cell.angle_beta   90.00
_cell.angle_gamma   90.00
#
_symmetry.space_group_name_H-M   'P 1'
#
loop_
_entity.id
_entity.type
_entity.pdbx_description
1 polymer ?
#
loop_
_entity_poly.entity_id
_entity_poly.type
_entity_poly.pdbx_seq_one_letter_code
_entity_poly.pdbx_strand_id
1 'polypeptide(L)'
;GHLASWAGLCPGNDESAGKRRNGRSRKGSRWLAIALTEAAQANTRSRDTYLAAQYRRLRVQRGHRRAIGAVRHSIIVACWHMLTTGEIYRDAGGDYFTRLDPDKQTRRLVAQLQRLGHTVNLEEAAAA
;
A
#
# COMPACT_ATOMS: atom_id res chain seq x y z
N GLY A 1 -12.04 -9.21 -6.25
CA GLY A 1 -11.26 -10.22 -6.99
C GLY A 1 -11.25 -11.54 -6.24
N HIS A 2 -11.69 -12.63 -6.88
CA HIS A 2 -11.77 -13.95 -6.25
C HIS A 2 -10.40 -14.53 -5.86
N LEU A 3 -9.32 -14.14 -6.56
CA LEU A 3 -7.97 -14.66 -6.30
C LEU A 3 -7.42 -14.30 -4.92
N ALA A 4 -7.60 -13.05 -4.46
CA ALA A 4 -7.11 -12.63 -3.15
C ALA A 4 -7.84 -13.35 -1.99
N SER A 5 -9.12 -13.67 -2.19
CA SER A 5 -9.92 -14.46 -1.24
C SER A 5 -9.47 -15.92 -1.21
N TRP A 6 -9.21 -16.51 -2.38
CA TRP A 6 -8.64 -17.87 -2.51
C TRP A 6 -7.25 -17.97 -1.88
N ALA A 7 -6.41 -16.95 -2.05
CA ALA A 7 -5.08 -16.85 -1.43
C ALA A 7 -5.11 -16.63 0.09
N GLY A 8 -6.29 -16.48 0.71
CA GLY A 8 -6.44 -16.25 2.15
C GLY A 8 -5.93 -14.88 2.60
N LEU A 9 -5.93 -13.87 1.73
CA LEU A 9 -5.47 -12.51 2.03
C LEU A 9 -6.60 -11.56 2.42
N CYS A 10 -7.86 -11.93 2.14
CA CYS A 10 -9.02 -11.16 2.56
C CYS A 10 -9.36 -11.44 4.03
N PRO A 11 -9.85 -10.44 4.79
CA PRO A 11 -10.42 -10.67 6.11
C PRO A 11 -11.58 -11.67 6.05
N GLY A 12 -11.73 -12.49 7.09
CA GLY A 12 -12.89 -13.37 7.20
C GLY A 12 -14.18 -12.56 7.37
N ASN A 13 -15.24 -13.01 6.71
CA ASN A 13 -16.61 -12.52 6.89
C ASN A 13 -17.44 -13.60 7.59
N ASP A 14 -17.31 -13.71 8.92
CA ASP A 14 -18.10 -14.61 9.76
C ASP A 14 -19.07 -13.76 10.61
N GLU A 15 -20.30 -13.69 10.12
CA GLU A 15 -21.40 -12.93 10.68
C GLU A 15 -22.68 -13.77 10.68
N SER A 16 -23.46 -13.67 11.74
CA SER A 16 -24.76 -14.34 11.86
C SER A 16 -25.69 -13.49 12.70
N ALA A 17 -26.95 -13.37 12.27
CA ALA A 17 -27.95 -12.55 12.94
C ALA A 17 -27.45 -11.11 13.26
N GLY A 18 -26.72 -10.50 12.32
CA GLY A 18 -26.16 -9.14 12.46
C GLY A 18 -25.00 -9.00 13.44
N LYS A 19 -24.46 -10.11 13.96
CA LYS A 19 -23.32 -10.11 14.89
C LYS A 19 -22.09 -10.73 14.22
N ARG A 20 -21.01 -9.94 14.16
CA ARG A 20 -19.71 -10.40 13.69
C ARG A 20 -19.04 -11.28 14.75
N ARG A 21 -18.75 -12.54 14.40
CA ARG A 21 -18.12 -13.52 15.28
C ARG A 21 -16.60 -13.53 15.12
N ASN A 22 -16.12 -13.66 13.89
CA ASN A 22 -14.69 -13.81 13.59
C ASN A 22 -14.27 -13.01 12.35
N GLY A 23 -13.09 -12.39 12.43
CA GLY A 23 -12.50 -11.63 11.33
C GLY A 23 -11.22 -12.27 10.75
N ARG A 24 -10.81 -13.44 11.26
CA ARG A 24 -9.59 -14.12 10.82
C ARG A 24 -9.67 -14.46 9.34
N SER A 25 -8.60 -14.16 8.61
CA SER A 25 -8.47 -14.58 7.22
C SER A 25 -8.51 -16.09 7.09
N ARG A 26 -9.07 -16.56 5.97
CA ARG A 26 -9.10 -17.99 5.64
C ARG A 26 -7.68 -18.52 5.43
N LYS A 27 -7.51 -19.83 5.60
CA LYS A 27 -6.25 -20.50 5.27
C LYS A 27 -6.16 -20.64 3.75
N GLY A 28 -5.28 -19.87 3.11
CA GLY A 28 -4.90 -20.04 1.71
C GLY A 28 -3.77 -21.05 1.54
N SER A 29 -3.21 -21.15 0.34
CA SER A 29 -2.05 -22.02 0.09
C SER A 29 -0.80 -21.50 0.82
N ARG A 30 -0.14 -22.41 1.56
CA ARG A 30 1.05 -22.09 2.37
C ARG A 30 2.20 -21.54 1.52
N TRP A 31 2.44 -22.16 0.37
CA TRP A 31 3.53 -21.77 -0.54
C TRP A 31 3.32 -20.37 -1.13
N LEU A 32 2.10 -20.05 -1.56
CA LEU A 32 1.78 -18.71 -2.04
C LEU A 32 1.92 -17.66 -0.93
N ALA A 33 1.48 -18.01 0.29
CA ALA A 33 1.63 -17.11 1.43
C ALA A 33 3.10 -16.79 1.74
N ILE A 34 3.99 -17.78 1.66
CA ILE A 34 5.44 -17.60 1.84
C ILE A 34 6.00 -16.71 0.73
N ALA A 35 5.78 -17.07 -0.54
CA ALA A 35 6.30 -16.33 -1.69
C ALA A 35 5.85 -14.87 -1.69
N LEU A 36 4.57 -14.60 -1.43
CA LEU A 36 4.05 -13.23 -1.33
C LEU A 36 4.66 -12.48 -0.13
N THR A 37 4.91 -13.16 0.98
CA THR A 37 5.52 -12.53 2.16
C THR A 37 6.97 -12.14 1.87
N GLU A 38 7.74 -13.01 1.21
CA GLU A 38 9.11 -12.71 0.79
C GLU A 38 9.15 -11.56 -0.22
N ALA A 39 8.30 -11.59 -1.25
CA ALA A 39 8.18 -10.51 -2.22
C ALA A 39 7.79 -9.17 -1.57
N ALA A 40 6.85 -9.20 -0.62
CA ALA A 40 6.47 -8.00 0.13
C ALA A 40 7.62 -7.50 1.02
N GLN A 41 8.39 -8.40 1.65
CA GLN A 41 9.56 -8.02 2.44
C GLN A 41 10.68 -7.43 1.57
N ALA A 42 10.93 -7.97 0.38
CA ALA A 42 11.90 -7.39 -0.56
C ALA A 42 11.55 -5.94 -0.89
N ASN A 43 10.27 -5.64 -1.14
CA ASN A 43 9.78 -4.29 -1.39
C ASN A 43 9.99 -3.31 -0.22
N THR A 44 10.18 -3.79 1.01
CA THR A 44 10.51 -2.91 2.14
C THR A 44 11.90 -2.28 2.03
N ARG A 45 12.80 -2.91 1.28
CA ARG A 45 14.18 -2.47 1.05
C ARG A 45 14.33 -1.74 -0.29
N SER A 46 13.38 -1.90 -1.19
CA SER A 46 13.36 -1.20 -2.48
C SER A 46 13.19 0.32 -2.31
N ARG A 47 13.74 1.05 -3.27
CA ARG A 47 13.60 2.51 -3.42
C ARG A 47 12.79 2.81 -4.68
N ASP A 48 12.07 3.92 -4.64
CA ASP A 48 11.36 4.50 -5.77
C ASP A 48 10.29 3.62 -6.45
N THR A 49 9.78 2.60 -5.76
CA THR A 49 8.64 1.79 -6.21
C THR A 49 7.35 2.13 -5.49
N TYR A 50 6.20 1.93 -6.17
CA TYR A 50 4.88 2.13 -5.57
C TYR A 50 4.66 1.27 -4.33
N LEU A 51 5.06 -0.01 -4.39
CA LEU A 51 4.89 -0.95 -3.28
C LEU A 51 5.73 -0.56 -2.07
N ALA A 52 6.95 -0.03 -2.28
CA ALA A 52 7.77 0.51 -1.20
C ALA A 52 7.13 1.75 -0.57
N ALA A 53 6.58 2.66 -1.38
CA ALA A 53 5.87 3.84 -0.89
C ALA A 53 4.61 3.47 -0.10
N GLN A 54 3.83 2.49 -0.59
CA GLN A 54 2.65 1.95 0.09
C GLN A 54 3.03 1.34 1.45
N TYR A 55 4.10 0.55 1.49
CA TYR A 55 4.63 -0.03 2.72
C TYR A 55 5.01 1.04 3.75
N ARG A 56 5.81 2.05 3.34
CA ARG A 56 6.28 3.10 4.26
C ARG A 56 5.12 3.87 4.88
N ARG A 57 4.13 4.24 4.07
CA ARG A 57 2.90 4.93 4.53
C ARG A 57 2.12 4.08 5.54
N LEU A 58 1.88 2.81 5.22
CA LEU A 58 1.08 1.93 6.08
C LEU A 58 1.83 1.48 7.33
N ARG A 59 3.15 1.33 7.28
CA ARG A 59 3.98 0.95 8.42
C ARG A 59 3.84 1.96 9.56
N VAL A 60 3.89 3.25 9.25
CA VAL A 60 3.75 4.33 10.24
C VAL A 60 2.37 4.30 10.90
N GLN A 61 1.31 4.01 10.14
CA GLN A 61 -0.06 4.07 10.65
C GLN A 61 -0.55 2.78 11.33
N ARG A 62 -0.13 1.61 10.84
CA ARG A 62 -0.72 0.31 11.20
C ARG A 62 0.30 -0.70 11.72
N GLY A 63 1.60 -0.38 11.69
CA GLY A 63 2.68 -1.27 12.07
C GLY A 63 3.09 -2.26 10.97
N HIS A 64 4.23 -2.91 11.18
CA HIS A 64 4.92 -3.74 10.18
C HIS A 64 4.05 -4.88 9.62
N ARG A 65 3.46 -5.71 10.50
CA ARG A 65 2.68 -6.89 10.06
C ARG A 65 1.50 -6.53 9.15
N ARG A 66 0.77 -5.47 9.48
CA ARG A 66 -0.37 -5.00 8.69
C ARG A 66 0.07 -4.37 7.37
N ALA A 67 1.19 -3.65 7.37
CA ALA A 67 1.77 -3.09 6.15
C ALA A 67 2.20 -4.20 5.17
N ILE A 68 2.90 -5.24 5.64
CA ILE A 68 3.25 -6.41 4.80
C ILE A 68 2.00 -7.07 4.23
N GLY A 69 0.95 -7.27 5.04
CA GLY A 69 -0.32 -7.83 4.56
C GLY A 69 -0.95 -7.02 3.42
N ALA A 70 -0.92 -5.69 3.50
CA ALA A 70 -1.43 -4.83 2.45
C ALA A 70 -0.60 -4.88 1.17
N VAL A 71 0.74 -4.93 1.28
CA VAL A 71 1.64 -5.08 0.13
C VAL A 71 1.41 -6.44 -0.55
N ARG A 72 1.29 -7.53 0.22
CA ARG A 72 0.93 -8.86 -0.29
C ARG A 72 -0.38 -8.84 -1.09
N HIS A 73 -1.39 -8.13 -0.58
CA HIS A 73 -2.64 -7.97 -1.28
C HIS A 73 -2.46 -7.20 -2.61
N SER A 74 -1.67 -6.12 -2.62
CA SER A 74 -1.42 -5.35 -3.84
C SER A 74 -0.67 -6.19 -4.89
N ILE A 75 0.31 -7.00 -4.47
CA ILE A 75 1.05 -7.91 -5.35
C ILE A 75 0.10 -8.93 -5.99
N ILE A 76 -0.73 -9.63 -5.20
CA ILE A 76 -1.62 -10.67 -5.78
C ILE A 76 -2.68 -10.08 -6.73
N VAL A 77 -3.11 -8.84 -6.48
CA VAL A 77 -4.02 -8.12 -7.39
C VAL A 77 -3.30 -7.77 -8.69
N ALA A 78 -2.08 -7.24 -8.61
CA ALA A 78 -1.27 -6.99 -9.80
C ALA A 78 -1.04 -8.27 -10.62
N CYS A 79 -0.66 -9.38 -9.98
CA CYS A 79 -0.51 -10.67 -10.65
C CYS A 79 -1.81 -11.14 -11.31
N TRP A 80 -2.96 -10.97 -10.66
CA TRP A 80 -4.25 -11.32 -11.26
C TRP A 80 -4.48 -10.55 -12.56
N HIS A 81 -4.29 -9.23 -12.55
CA HIS A 81 -4.44 -8.41 -13.75
C HIS A 81 -3.47 -8.82 -14.85
N MET A 82 -2.18 -9.02 -14.54
CA MET A 82 -1.19 -9.46 -15.52
C MET A 82 -1.58 -10.80 -16.17
N LEU A 83 -2.07 -11.75 -15.36
CA LEU A 83 -2.44 -13.08 -15.85
C LEU A 83 -3.74 -13.07 -16.66
N THR A 84 -4.71 -12.22 -16.32
CA THR A 84 -6.00 -12.18 -17.02
C THR A 84 -5.99 -11.29 -18.26
N THR A 85 -5.21 -10.22 -18.27
CA THR A 85 -5.13 -9.26 -19.39
C THR A 85 -3.93 -9.50 -20.30
N GLY A 86 -2.91 -10.23 -19.83
CA GLY A 86 -1.63 -10.39 -20.54
C GLY A 86 -0.73 -9.16 -20.45
N GLU A 87 -1.12 -8.11 -19.71
CA GLU A 87 -0.33 -6.89 -19.56
C GLU A 87 0.86 -7.09 -18.60
N ILE A 88 1.92 -6.32 -18.83
CA ILE A 88 3.09 -6.28 -17.95
C ILE A 88 2.81 -5.33 -16.78
N TYR A 89 3.33 -5.68 -15.59
CA TYR A 89 3.25 -4.79 -14.44
C TYR A 89 3.95 -3.46 -14.71
N ARG A 90 3.18 -2.36 -14.70
CA ARG A 90 3.70 -0.99 -14.74
C ARG A 90 3.71 -0.43 -13.33
N ASP A 91 4.90 -0.16 -12.80
CA ASP A 91 5.05 0.47 -11.50
C ASP A 91 4.58 1.93 -11.56
N ALA A 92 3.77 2.33 -10.59
CA ALA A 92 3.29 3.70 -10.47
C ALA A 92 4.34 4.64 -9.86
N GLY A 93 5.46 4.11 -9.34
CA GLY A 93 6.58 4.87 -8.81
C GLY A 93 6.44 5.25 -7.34
N GLY A 94 7.57 5.56 -6.71
CA GLY A 94 7.65 5.90 -5.28
C GLY A 94 6.99 7.23 -4.90
N ASP A 95 6.81 8.11 -5.87
CA ASP A 95 6.19 9.43 -5.72
C ASP A 95 4.67 9.43 -5.88
N TYR A 96 4.07 8.26 -6.17
CA TYR A 96 2.65 8.13 -6.50
C TYR A 96 1.73 8.82 -5.49
N PHE A 97 1.97 8.63 -4.18
CA PHE A 97 1.14 9.24 -3.15
C PHE A 97 1.35 10.75 -2.99
N THR A 98 2.51 11.26 -3.42
CA THR A 98 2.77 12.70 -3.47
C THR A 98 2.08 13.33 -4.67
N ARG A 99 2.13 12.68 -5.85
CA ARG A 99 1.42 13.14 -7.06
C ARG A 99 -0.10 13.09 -6.92
N LEU A 100 -0.62 12.14 -6.14
CA LEU A 100 -2.05 11.99 -5.91
C LEU A 100 -2.66 13.14 -5.09
N ASP A 101 -1.90 13.72 -4.17
CA ASP A 101 -2.37 14.79 -3.27
C ASP A 101 -1.21 15.76 -2.97
N PRO A 102 -0.83 16.59 -3.95
CA PRO A 102 0.30 17.51 -3.82
C PRO A 102 0.04 18.56 -2.73
N ASP A 103 -1.20 19.05 -2.62
CA ASP A 103 -1.58 20.06 -1.63
C ASP A 103 -1.35 19.60 -0.20
N LYS A 104 -1.73 18.36 0.12
CA LYS A 104 -1.49 17.78 1.43
C LYS A 104 0.00 17.66 1.74
N GLN A 105 0.80 17.32 0.74
CA GLN A 105 2.25 17.26 0.91
C GLN A 105 2.82 18.67 1.13
N THR A 106 2.39 19.66 0.36
CA THR A 106 2.78 21.06 0.52
C THR A 106 2.45 21.55 1.93
N ARG A 107 1.22 21.37 2.41
CA ARG A 107 0.81 21.75 3.78
C ARG A 107 1.66 21.08 4.85
N ARG A 108 1.98 19.80 4.66
CA ARG A 108 2.86 19.07 5.58
C ARG A 108 4.27 19.67 5.62
N LEU A 109 4.85 20.00 4.47
CA LEU A 109 6.19 20.58 4.37
C LEU A 109 6.24 21.99 4.97
N VAL A 110 5.24 22.83 4.68
CA VAL A 110 5.07 24.15 5.30
C VAL A 110 5.04 24.03 6.82
N ALA A 111 4.21 23.13 7.36
CA ALA A 111 4.10 22.91 8.80
C ALA A 111 5.42 22.40 9.42
N GLN A 112 6.23 21.65 8.67
CA GLN A 112 7.56 21.21 9.14
C GLN A 112 8.55 22.37 9.18
N LEU A 113 8.58 23.22 8.16
CA LEU A 113 9.46 24.40 8.11
C LEU A 113 9.07 25.43 9.18
N GLN A 114 7.78 25.67 9.39
CA GLN A 114 7.28 26.54 10.46
C GLN A 114 7.68 26.05 11.84
N ARG A 115 7.65 24.72 12.08
CA ARG A 115 8.13 24.13 13.35
C ARG A 115 9.62 24.30 13.58
N LEU A 116 10.41 24.47 12.53
CA LEU A 116 11.84 24.77 12.63
C LEU A 116 12.13 26.27 12.83
N GLY A 117 11.09 27.12 12.87
CA GLY A 117 11.21 28.56 13.10
C GLY A 117 11.26 29.40 11.83
N HIS A 118 10.96 28.83 10.66
CA HIS A 118 10.96 29.56 9.40
C HIS A 118 9.57 30.13 9.06
N THR A 119 9.53 31.39 8.61
CA THR A 119 8.35 31.96 7.95
C THR A 119 8.34 31.48 6.49
N VAL A 120 7.26 30.81 6.07
CA VAL A 120 7.15 30.21 4.73
C VAL A 120 6.15 31.01 3.90
N ASN A 121 6.64 31.68 2.87
CA ASN A 121 5.83 32.28 1.82
C ASN A 121 5.92 31.37 0.58
N LEU A 122 4.78 30.89 0.09
CA LEU A 122 4.72 30.09 -1.14
C LEU A 122 4.32 31.02 -2.28
N GLU A 123 5.17 31.12 -3.30
CA GLU A 123 4.83 31.75 -4.57
C GLU A 123 4.61 30.64 -5.60
N GLU A 124 3.55 30.76 -6.42
CA GLU A 124 3.31 29.82 -7.51
C GLU A 124 4.44 29.94 -8.52
N ALA A 125 5.14 28.83 -8.78
CA ALA A 125 6.11 28.79 -9.86
C ALA A 125 5.37 28.99 -11.19
N ALA A 126 5.81 29.95 -12.00
CA ALA A 126 5.28 30.18 -13.33
C ALA A 126 5.23 28.85 -14.10
N ALA A 127 4.04 28.47 -14.56
CA ALA A 127 3.84 27.25 -15.33
C ALA A 127 4.68 27.31 -16.61
N ALA A 128 5.59 26.35 -16.76
CA ALA A 128 6.41 26.17 -17.96
C ALA A 128 5.65 25.42 -19.05
#